data_AF-A0A534LNG9-F1
#
_entry.id   AF-A0A534LNG9-F1
#
_cell.length_a   1.000
_cell.length_b   1.000
_cell.length_c   1.000
_cell.angle_alpha   90.00
_cell.angle_beta   90.00
_cell.angle_gamma   90.00
#
_symmetry.space_group_name_H-M   'P 1'
#
loop_
_entity.id
_entity.type
_entity.pdbx_description
1 polymer ?
#
loop_
_entity_poly.entity_id
_entity_poly.type
_entity_poly.pdbx_seq_one_letter_code
_entity_poly.pdbx_strand_id
1 'polypeptide(L)'
;MTVLHKIYRGAAASIRGGPHTPRSLQETLEQLPTEVLRDLARAHRIDRGRQADRALLIETIMALPDGDAILAEADRRRIEHRLSRLRPRQLREIGERHRVSLHGLKNKADLVEALAGAPDAAEILIEVEAAPPTDHLAAALLGRDSSFDFARVEELLVQARKRFQERRFEAALSAAQEASRIAERTTDQLRRASWSYAVLAAQGLLDPCDPADPEAVAARKLLERVREALVQGPPVDEQLLQGLVRASESAHAREAERVREHLAGTRDAIREAANLGASVALAEDAWNRGADFLDRGRLRAARESFQEASQNAEDARLLRIREVEDSVDSVSGHIELARNVGAETLEAEGLHAAARAAIAAGEHGQAGDLLRRAERLAMKGQQRQIERAIQLRAAQVEKAQAILNACEPVLKEAESYDLS
;
A
#
# COMPACT_ATOMS: atom_id res chain seq x y z
N MET A 1 14.22 12.19 4.87
CA MET A 1 12.96 11.55 5.33
C MET A 1 11.75 12.49 5.41
N THR A 2 11.88 13.82 5.35
CA THR A 2 10.77 14.77 5.61
C THR A 2 10.16 15.44 4.38
N VAL A 3 10.63 15.13 3.16
CA VAL A 3 10.19 15.82 1.93
C VAL A 3 9.12 15.03 1.16
N LEU A 4 9.18 13.69 1.16
CA LEU A 4 8.20 12.83 0.46
C LEU A 4 6.80 12.85 1.10
N HIS A 5 6.69 13.12 2.41
CA HIS A 5 5.41 13.21 3.12
C HIS A 5 4.64 14.52 2.84
N LYS A 6 5.32 15.56 2.32
CA LYS A 6 4.68 16.83 1.93
C LYS A 6 4.10 16.79 0.51
N ILE A 7 4.68 15.98 -0.38
CA ILE A 7 4.23 15.87 -1.77
C ILE A 7 2.90 15.10 -1.86
N TYR A 8 2.69 14.07 -1.04
CA TYR A 8 1.44 13.31 -0.99
C TYR A 8 0.26 14.04 -0.33
N ARG A 9 0.52 14.99 0.58
CA ARG A 9 -0.55 15.82 1.18
C ARG A 9 -0.93 17.01 0.30
N GLY A 10 0.01 17.50 -0.51
CA GLY A 10 -0.23 18.57 -1.49
C GLY A 10 -1.06 18.12 -2.70
N ALA A 11 -0.90 16.87 -3.15
CA ALA A 11 -1.70 16.33 -4.26
C ALA A 11 -3.18 16.11 -3.87
N ALA A 12 -3.47 15.69 -2.64
CA ALA A 12 -4.84 15.54 -2.13
C ALA A 12 -5.55 16.90 -1.92
N ALA A 13 -4.81 17.99 -1.75
CA ALA A 13 -5.36 19.34 -1.64
C ALA A 13 -5.62 20.00 -3.01
N SER A 14 -4.83 19.65 -4.04
CA SER A 14 -4.94 20.25 -5.38
C SER A 14 -6.05 19.64 -6.27
N ILE A 15 -6.55 18.44 -5.93
CA ILE A 15 -7.64 17.78 -6.67
C ILE A 15 -9.03 18.39 -6.33
N ARG A 16 -9.14 19.21 -5.27
CA ARG A 16 -10.39 19.85 -4.83
C ARG A 16 -10.83 21.08 -5.65
N GLY A 17 -10.15 21.38 -6.76
CA GLY A 17 -10.39 22.58 -7.57
C GLY A 17 -10.88 22.30 -8.99
N GLY A 18 -11.69 21.25 -9.20
CA GLY A 18 -12.41 21.09 -10.46
C GLY A 18 -13.57 22.08 -10.55
N PRO A 19 -14.00 22.51 -11.75
CA PRO A 19 -15.13 23.42 -11.90
C PRO A 19 -16.39 22.74 -11.37
N HIS A 20 -16.81 23.12 -10.16
CA HIS A 20 -18.09 22.72 -9.60
C HIS A 20 -19.19 23.21 -10.55
N THR A 21 -19.97 22.30 -11.11
CA THR A 21 -21.20 22.67 -11.80
C THR A 21 -22.09 23.43 -10.80
N PRO A 22 -22.52 24.66 -11.12
CA PRO A 22 -23.31 25.47 -10.20
C PRO A 22 -24.62 24.73 -9.89
N ARG A 23 -24.84 24.49 -8.59
CA ARG A 23 -25.97 23.73 -8.05
C ARG A 23 -27.23 24.60 -8.07
N SER A 24 -28.36 24.06 -8.53
CA SER A 24 -29.62 24.79 -8.39
C SER A 24 -30.20 24.57 -6.98
N LEU A 25 -30.46 25.67 -6.27
CA LEU A 25 -31.13 25.67 -4.96
C LEU A 25 -32.51 25.00 -5.06
N GLN A 26 -33.22 25.22 -6.18
CA GLN A 26 -34.54 24.68 -6.43
C GLN A 26 -34.58 23.15 -6.43
N GLU A 27 -33.74 22.49 -7.24
CA GLU A 27 -33.72 21.03 -7.33
C GLU A 27 -33.34 20.38 -5.99
N THR A 28 -32.46 21.03 -5.21
CA THR A 28 -32.08 20.55 -3.89
C THR A 28 -33.27 20.55 -2.93
N LEU A 29 -34.01 21.67 -2.88
CA LEU A 29 -35.18 21.81 -2.01
C LEU A 29 -36.32 20.86 -2.42
N GLU A 30 -36.52 20.66 -3.71
CA GLU A 30 -37.53 19.74 -4.26
C GLU A 30 -37.32 18.28 -3.83
N GLN A 31 -36.12 17.90 -3.41
CA GLN A 31 -35.79 16.53 -3.00
C GLN A 31 -35.74 16.31 -1.49
N LEU A 32 -35.81 17.38 -0.69
CA LEU A 32 -35.80 17.27 0.76
C LEU A 32 -37.14 16.74 1.30
N PRO A 33 -37.14 15.92 2.37
CA PRO A 33 -38.37 15.58 3.08
C PRO A 33 -39.07 16.85 3.57
N THR A 34 -40.41 16.87 3.55
CA THR A 34 -41.19 18.05 3.99
C THR A 34 -40.90 18.45 5.44
N GLU A 35 -40.49 17.49 6.28
CA GLU A 35 -40.01 17.73 7.66
C GLU A 35 -38.73 18.58 7.66
N VAL A 36 -37.76 18.23 6.81
CA VAL A 36 -36.50 18.97 6.67
C VAL A 36 -36.73 20.36 6.09
N LEU A 37 -37.63 20.50 5.11
CA LEU A 37 -38.01 21.81 4.57
C LEU A 37 -38.62 22.72 5.63
N ARG A 38 -39.45 22.16 6.53
CA ARG A 38 -40.04 22.93 7.64
C ARG A 38 -38.99 23.35 8.66
N ASP A 39 -38.07 22.47 8.99
CA ASP A 39 -37.01 22.79 9.95
C ASP A 39 -36.01 23.82 9.37
N LEU A 40 -35.71 23.73 8.08
CA LEU A 40 -34.94 24.75 7.34
C LEU A 40 -35.68 26.09 7.34
N ALA A 41 -36.98 26.12 7.00
CA ALA A 41 -37.81 27.33 7.05
C ALA A 41 -37.82 27.97 8.46
N ARG A 42 -37.96 27.17 9.52
CA ARG A 42 -37.92 27.64 10.91
C ARG A 42 -36.57 28.25 11.30
N ALA A 43 -35.46 27.67 10.85
CA ALA A 43 -34.12 28.20 11.11
C ALA A 43 -33.95 29.61 10.54
N HIS A 44 -34.58 29.88 9.40
CA HIS A 44 -34.64 31.21 8.78
C HIS A 44 -35.83 32.07 9.24
N ARG A 45 -36.48 31.70 10.36
CA ARG A 45 -37.62 32.41 10.97
C ARG A 45 -38.85 32.56 10.05
N ILE A 46 -39.02 31.66 9.10
CA ILE A 46 -40.23 31.55 8.26
C ILE A 46 -41.24 30.69 9.03
N ASP A 47 -42.14 31.33 9.79
CA ASP A 47 -43.18 30.63 10.56
C ASP A 47 -44.50 30.56 9.79
N ARG A 48 -44.76 29.40 9.17
CA ARG A 48 -45.98 29.14 8.36
C ARG A 48 -46.87 28.06 8.97
N GLY A 49 -46.61 27.64 10.21
CA GLY A 49 -47.37 26.57 10.89
C GLY A 49 -47.10 25.16 10.35
N ARG A 50 -47.66 24.14 11.03
CA ARG A 50 -47.40 22.70 10.70
C ARG A 50 -48.06 22.21 9.40
N GLN A 51 -49.00 22.97 8.83
CA GLN A 51 -49.78 22.60 7.64
C GLN A 51 -49.37 23.34 6.35
N ALA A 52 -48.23 24.05 6.37
CA ALA A 52 -47.75 24.75 5.19
C ALA A 52 -47.56 23.79 3.99
N ASP A 53 -48.06 24.23 2.83
CA ASP A 53 -47.92 23.53 1.56
C ASP A 53 -46.45 23.45 1.13
N ARG A 54 -46.04 22.33 0.55
CA ARG A 54 -44.66 22.02 0.18
C ARG A 54 -44.14 23.01 -0.86
N ALA A 55 -44.94 23.31 -1.89
CA ALA A 55 -44.56 24.23 -2.95
C ALA A 55 -44.30 25.64 -2.39
N LEU A 56 -45.18 26.09 -1.50
CA LEU A 56 -45.07 27.39 -0.83
C LEU A 56 -43.83 27.47 0.09
N LEU A 57 -43.48 26.37 0.78
CA LEU A 57 -42.25 26.29 1.58
C LEU A 57 -40.99 26.41 0.71
N ILE A 58 -40.95 25.72 -0.43
CA ILE A 58 -39.81 25.80 -1.36
C ILE A 58 -39.68 27.22 -1.91
N GLU A 59 -40.77 27.82 -2.38
CA GLU A 59 -40.80 29.19 -2.91
C GLU A 59 -40.31 30.22 -1.88
N THR A 60 -40.78 30.13 -0.63
CA THR A 60 -40.37 31.08 0.43
C THR A 60 -38.91 30.91 0.87
N ILE A 61 -38.36 29.69 0.84
CA ILE A 61 -36.94 29.45 1.10
C ILE A 61 -36.08 29.96 -0.06
N MET A 62 -36.53 29.78 -1.31
CA MET A 62 -35.83 30.31 -2.49
C MET A 62 -35.77 31.85 -2.53
N ALA A 63 -36.71 32.53 -1.89
CA ALA A 63 -36.75 33.99 -1.80
C ALA A 63 -35.79 34.60 -0.75
N LEU A 64 -35.12 33.77 0.06
CA LEU A 64 -34.17 34.24 1.06
C LEU A 64 -32.85 34.73 0.41
N PRO A 65 -32.17 35.72 1.03
CA PRO A 65 -30.85 36.13 0.58
C PRO A 65 -29.81 35.03 0.91
N ASP A 66 -28.82 34.88 0.04
CA ASP A 66 -27.69 33.95 0.18
C ASP A 66 -28.04 32.46 -0.04
N GLY A 67 -28.27 32.09 -1.31
CA GLY A 67 -28.62 30.73 -1.72
C GLY A 67 -27.56 29.67 -1.39
N ASP A 68 -26.27 30.05 -1.36
CA ASP A 68 -25.17 29.12 -1.08
C ASP A 68 -25.14 28.72 0.40
N ALA A 69 -25.38 29.67 1.31
CA ALA A 69 -25.52 29.38 2.73
C ALA A 69 -26.74 28.48 3.01
N ILE A 70 -27.85 28.71 2.31
CA ILE A 70 -29.07 27.90 2.43
C ILE A 70 -28.84 26.48 1.90
N LEU A 71 -28.11 26.33 0.79
CA LEU A 71 -27.72 25.04 0.24
C LEU A 71 -26.88 24.23 1.24
N ALA A 72 -25.89 24.85 1.88
CA ALA A 72 -25.04 24.18 2.86
C ALA A 72 -25.83 23.73 4.10
N GLU A 73 -26.75 24.57 4.59
CA GLU A 73 -27.61 24.23 5.73
C GLU A 73 -28.65 23.15 5.36
N ALA A 74 -29.19 23.20 4.15
CA ALA A 74 -30.09 22.18 3.61
C ALA A 74 -29.43 20.79 3.56
N ASP A 75 -28.18 20.71 3.11
CA ASP A 75 -27.40 19.47 3.09
C ASP A 75 -27.15 18.94 4.49
N ARG A 76 -26.68 19.81 5.39
CA ARG A 76 -26.43 19.43 6.78
C ARG A 76 -27.69 18.84 7.41
N ARG A 77 -28.84 19.50 7.26
CA ARG A 77 -30.12 19.04 7.81
C ARG A 77 -30.62 17.75 7.15
N ARG A 78 -30.34 17.52 5.87
CA ARG A 78 -30.61 16.23 5.20
C ARG A 78 -29.83 15.10 5.87
N ILE A 79 -28.55 15.31 6.15
CA ILE A 79 -27.68 14.33 6.81
C ILE A 79 -28.17 14.05 8.24
N GLU A 80 -28.42 15.12 9.01
CA GLU A 80 -28.93 15.02 10.39
C GLU A 80 -30.26 14.25 10.42
N HIS A 81 -31.18 14.57 9.51
CA HIS A 81 -32.47 13.89 9.39
C HIS A 81 -32.31 12.39 9.14
N ARG A 82 -31.41 12.00 8.23
CA ARG A 82 -31.16 10.59 7.92
C ARG A 82 -30.52 9.84 9.09
N LEU A 83 -29.50 10.42 9.72
CA LEU A 83 -28.84 9.84 10.89
C LEU A 83 -29.78 9.73 12.10
N SER A 84 -30.70 10.69 12.27
CA SER A 84 -31.68 10.69 13.36
C SER A 84 -32.61 9.47 13.34
N ARG A 85 -32.73 8.75 12.22
CA ARG A 85 -33.57 7.54 12.10
C ARG A 85 -32.84 6.26 12.50
N LEU A 86 -31.51 6.30 12.64
CA LEU A 86 -30.70 5.15 13.03
C LEU A 86 -30.68 4.92 14.55
N ARG A 87 -30.35 3.70 14.97
CA ARG A 87 -30.15 3.37 16.39
C ARG A 87 -28.79 3.91 16.87
N PRO A 88 -28.64 4.30 18.16
CA PRO A 88 -27.36 4.82 18.68
C PRO A 88 -26.16 3.89 18.46
N ARG A 89 -26.37 2.57 18.49
CA ARG A 89 -25.33 1.58 18.17
C ARG A 89 -24.83 1.71 16.72
N GLN A 90 -25.74 1.86 15.76
CA GLN A 90 -25.40 2.01 14.34
C GLN A 90 -24.64 3.32 14.09
N LEU A 91 -25.03 4.41 14.77
CA LEU A 91 -24.32 5.69 14.70
C LEU A 91 -22.87 5.56 15.20
N ARG A 92 -22.65 4.80 16.27
CA ARG A 92 -21.29 4.52 16.78
C ARG A 92 -20.47 3.66 15.82
N GLU A 93 -21.06 2.64 15.21
CA GLU A 93 -20.43 1.80 14.19
C GLU A 93 -20.06 2.60 12.92
N ILE A 94 -20.86 3.60 12.55
CA ILE A 94 -20.53 4.56 11.47
C ILE A 94 -19.36 5.45 11.92
N GLY A 95 -19.44 6.05 13.11
CA GLY A 95 -18.37 6.91 13.63
C GLY A 95 -17.02 6.24 13.74
N GLU A 96 -16.98 4.97 14.16
CA GLU A 96 -15.73 4.19 14.21
C GLU A 96 -15.09 4.00 12.82
N ARG A 97 -15.91 3.68 11.80
CA ARG A 97 -15.43 3.47 10.42
C ARG A 97 -14.91 4.76 9.78
N HIS A 98 -15.61 5.87 9.99
CA HIS A 98 -15.22 7.20 9.49
C HIS A 98 -14.27 7.94 10.44
N ARG A 99 -13.77 7.28 11.49
CA ARG A 99 -12.82 7.84 12.47
C ARG A 99 -13.31 9.14 13.14
N VAL A 100 -14.62 9.28 13.30
CA VAL A 100 -15.26 10.39 14.02
C VAL A 100 -15.22 10.08 15.52
N SER A 101 -14.67 10.99 16.31
CA SER A 101 -14.61 10.82 17.76
C SER A 101 -15.99 11.02 18.38
N LEU A 102 -16.62 9.93 18.82
CA LEU A 102 -17.93 9.92 19.49
C LEU A 102 -17.81 9.58 20.99
N HIS A 103 -16.59 9.55 21.54
CA HIS A 103 -16.33 9.20 22.93
C HIS A 103 -16.95 10.24 23.89
N GLY A 104 -17.67 9.76 24.91
CA GLY A 104 -18.32 10.61 25.91
C GLY A 104 -19.71 11.14 25.54
N LEU A 105 -20.14 11.00 24.28
CA LEU A 105 -21.47 11.43 23.84
C LEU A 105 -22.54 10.42 24.26
N LYS A 106 -23.45 10.88 25.13
CA LYS A 106 -24.55 10.07 25.69
C LYS A 106 -25.87 10.25 24.94
N ASN A 107 -26.14 11.44 24.41
CA ASN A 107 -27.40 11.71 23.73
C ASN A 107 -27.31 11.38 22.24
N LYS A 108 -28.45 10.95 21.67
CA LYS A 108 -28.54 10.64 20.24
C LYS A 108 -28.38 11.88 19.36
N ALA A 109 -28.89 13.04 19.80
CA ALA A 109 -28.74 14.30 19.09
C ALA A 109 -27.26 14.68 18.93
N ASP A 110 -26.48 14.61 20.01
CA ASP A 110 -25.05 14.91 20.00
C ASP A 110 -24.26 13.97 19.06
N LEU A 111 -24.64 12.68 19.01
CA LEU A 111 -24.04 11.72 18.07
C LEU A 111 -24.35 12.07 16.61
N VAL A 112 -25.58 12.51 16.32
CA VAL A 112 -26.02 12.90 14.98
C VAL A 112 -25.31 14.18 14.54
N GLU A 113 -25.24 15.18 15.41
CA GLU A 113 -24.58 16.45 15.13
C GLU A 113 -23.07 16.27 14.86
N ALA A 114 -22.39 15.45 15.67
CA ALA A 114 -20.97 15.15 15.49
C ALA A 114 -20.67 14.45 14.16
N LEU A 115 -21.56 13.55 13.70
CA LEU A 115 -21.42 12.86 12.42
C LEU A 115 -21.77 13.76 11.23
N ALA A 116 -22.80 14.59 11.35
CA ALA A 116 -23.20 15.52 10.28
C ALA A 116 -22.21 16.67 10.09
N GLY A 117 -21.49 17.06 11.14
CA GLY A 117 -20.41 18.06 11.09
C GLY A 117 -19.03 17.51 10.76
N ALA A 118 -18.90 16.21 10.49
CA ALA A 118 -17.62 15.59 10.18
C ALA A 118 -17.09 16.02 8.79
N PRO A 119 -15.76 16.06 8.57
CA PRO A 119 -15.18 16.33 7.25
C PRO A 119 -15.64 15.31 6.18
N ASP A 120 -15.98 14.10 6.60
CA ASP A 120 -16.43 13.01 5.74
C ASP A 120 -17.97 12.86 5.74
N ALA A 121 -18.72 13.90 6.14
CA ALA A 121 -20.18 13.87 6.23
C ALA A 121 -20.87 13.47 4.92
N ALA A 122 -20.28 13.81 3.77
CA ALA A 122 -20.73 13.36 2.46
C ALA A 122 -20.61 11.84 2.28
N GLU A 123 -19.52 11.21 2.72
CA GLU A 123 -19.34 9.74 2.69
C GLU A 123 -20.30 9.06 3.64
N ILE A 124 -20.48 9.63 4.84
CA ILE A 124 -21.46 9.16 5.81
C ILE A 124 -22.87 9.21 5.21
N LEU A 125 -23.24 10.29 4.52
CA LEU A 125 -24.54 10.39 3.84
C LEU A 125 -24.74 9.29 2.81
N ILE A 126 -23.76 9.09 1.92
CA ILE A 126 -23.78 8.04 0.90
C ILE A 126 -23.98 6.66 1.55
N GLU A 127 -23.27 6.40 2.64
CA GLU A 127 -23.39 5.13 3.35
C GLU A 127 -24.77 4.92 4.00
N VAL A 128 -25.35 5.99 4.55
CA VAL A 128 -26.69 5.94 5.15
C VAL A 128 -27.77 5.81 4.06
N GLU A 129 -27.56 6.42 2.90
CA GLU A 129 -28.44 6.30 1.73
C GLU A 129 -28.35 4.94 1.05
N ALA A 130 -27.25 4.20 1.26
CA ALA A 130 -27.13 2.81 0.84
C ALA A 130 -28.08 1.86 1.60
N ALA A 131 -28.57 2.22 2.78
CA ALA A 131 -29.48 1.36 3.54
C ALA A 131 -30.84 1.23 2.82
N PRO A 132 -31.34 0.00 2.58
CA PRO A 132 -32.64 -0.19 1.93
C PRO A 132 -33.76 0.46 2.75
N PRO A 133 -34.82 0.97 2.09
CA PRO A 133 -36.00 1.48 2.80
C PRO A 133 -36.60 0.37 3.69
N THR A 134 -37.11 0.73 4.87
CA THR A 134 -37.79 -0.21 5.76
C THR A 134 -39.06 -0.78 5.11
N ASP A 135 -39.44 -2.02 5.46
CA ASP A 135 -40.58 -2.78 4.92
C ASP A 135 -41.88 -1.95 4.79
N HIS A 136 -42.14 -1.06 5.76
CA HIS A 136 -43.32 -0.20 5.78
C HIS A 136 -43.34 0.89 4.69
N LEU A 137 -42.17 1.34 4.23
CA LEU A 137 -42.02 2.34 3.17
C LEU A 137 -42.12 1.69 1.78
N ALA A 138 -41.69 0.43 1.65
CA ALA A 138 -41.81 -0.37 0.44
C ALA A 138 -43.28 -0.66 0.07
N ALA A 139 -44.09 -1.05 1.05
CA ALA A 139 -45.52 -1.30 0.85
C ALA A 139 -46.32 -0.04 0.51
N ALA A 140 -45.88 1.13 0.98
CA ALA A 140 -46.53 2.41 0.74
C ALA A 140 -46.14 3.06 -0.61
N LEU A 141 -44.92 2.80 -1.10
CA LEU A 141 -44.37 3.46 -2.30
C LEU A 141 -44.80 2.83 -3.63
N LEU A 142 -45.13 1.53 -3.66
CA LEU A 142 -45.21 0.78 -4.92
C LEU A 142 -46.62 0.61 -5.50
N GLY A 143 -47.69 0.89 -4.74
CA GLY A 143 -49.05 0.59 -5.18
C GLY A 143 -49.26 -0.91 -5.43
N ARG A 144 -50.52 -1.37 -5.55
CA ARG A 144 -50.82 -2.81 -5.68
C ARG A 144 -50.54 -3.42 -7.07
N ASP A 145 -50.12 -2.63 -8.06
CA ASP A 145 -50.15 -3.01 -9.47
C ASP A 145 -48.79 -2.90 -10.20
N SER A 146 -47.71 -3.44 -9.63
CA SER A 146 -46.44 -3.55 -10.36
C SER A 146 -45.98 -5.00 -10.48
N SER A 147 -45.71 -5.45 -11.72
CA SER A 147 -45.08 -6.73 -12.07
C SER A 147 -43.58 -6.76 -11.70
N PHE A 148 -43.23 -6.06 -10.62
CA PHE A 148 -41.88 -5.70 -10.22
C PHE A 148 -41.45 -6.54 -9.03
N ASP A 149 -40.26 -7.14 -9.14
CA ASP A 149 -39.70 -7.99 -8.09
C ASP A 149 -38.92 -7.15 -7.06
N PHE A 150 -39.66 -6.42 -6.22
CA PHE A 150 -39.07 -5.65 -5.11
C PHE A 150 -38.24 -6.53 -4.18
N ALA A 151 -38.74 -7.74 -3.91
CA ALA A 151 -38.07 -8.70 -3.05
C ALA A 151 -36.68 -9.04 -3.60
N ARG A 152 -36.54 -9.17 -4.92
CA ARG A 152 -35.24 -9.38 -5.57
C ARG A 152 -34.29 -8.19 -5.45
N VAL A 153 -34.77 -6.95 -5.62
CA VAL A 153 -33.91 -5.76 -5.45
C VAL A 153 -33.42 -5.64 -4.01
N GLU A 154 -34.31 -5.85 -3.04
CA GLU A 154 -33.96 -5.81 -1.63
C GLU A 154 -32.95 -6.91 -1.27
N GLU A 155 -33.16 -8.13 -1.75
CA GLU A 155 -32.21 -9.23 -1.59
C GLU A 155 -30.83 -8.86 -2.13
N LEU A 156 -30.76 -8.30 -3.34
CA LEU A 156 -29.51 -7.88 -3.97
C LEU A 156 -28.81 -6.76 -3.20
N LEU A 157 -29.54 -5.79 -2.64
CA LEU A 157 -28.97 -4.73 -1.80
C LEU A 157 -28.44 -5.29 -0.47
N VAL A 158 -29.13 -6.24 0.16
CA VAL A 158 -28.64 -6.95 1.34
C VAL A 158 -27.38 -7.74 1.02
N GLN A 159 -27.36 -8.43 -0.13
CA GLN A 159 -26.17 -9.15 -0.59
C GLN A 159 -25.00 -8.18 -0.87
N ALA A 160 -25.25 -7.05 -1.55
CA ALA A 160 -24.25 -6.02 -1.83
C ALA A 160 -23.64 -5.49 -0.53
N ARG A 161 -24.48 -5.15 0.46
CA ARG A 161 -24.05 -4.73 1.79
C ARG A 161 -23.17 -5.77 2.46
N LYS A 162 -23.63 -7.02 2.52
CA LYS A 162 -22.90 -8.12 3.18
C LYS A 162 -21.54 -8.33 2.53
N ARG A 163 -21.50 -8.37 1.20
CA ARG A 163 -20.25 -8.53 0.42
C ARG A 163 -19.31 -7.33 0.62
N PHE A 164 -19.84 -6.12 0.67
CA PHE A 164 -19.06 -4.91 0.96
C PHE A 164 -18.43 -4.99 2.36
N GLN A 165 -19.20 -5.38 3.38
CA GLN A 165 -18.71 -5.58 4.75
C GLN A 165 -17.64 -6.69 4.83
N GLU A 166 -17.78 -7.74 4.03
CA GLU A 166 -16.79 -8.81 3.86
C GLU A 166 -15.57 -8.41 3.00
N ARG A 167 -15.49 -7.15 2.52
CA ARG A 167 -14.47 -6.63 1.59
C ARG A 167 -14.42 -7.34 0.23
N ARG A 168 -15.51 -7.99 -0.17
CA ARG A 168 -15.68 -8.59 -1.51
C ARG A 168 -16.25 -7.54 -2.45
N PHE A 169 -15.45 -6.52 -2.77
CA PHE A 169 -15.92 -5.32 -3.47
C PHE A 169 -16.42 -5.61 -4.89
N GLU A 170 -15.77 -6.44 -5.68
CA GLU A 170 -16.25 -6.84 -7.02
C GLU A 170 -17.64 -7.49 -6.95
N ALA A 171 -17.84 -8.40 -6.01
CA ALA A 171 -19.12 -9.08 -5.82
C ALA A 171 -20.20 -8.14 -5.24
N ALA A 172 -19.82 -7.15 -4.45
CA ALA A 172 -20.71 -6.10 -3.97
C ALA A 172 -21.13 -5.17 -5.11
N LEU A 173 -20.19 -4.80 -5.98
CA LEU A 173 -20.39 -3.96 -7.16
C LEU A 173 -21.34 -4.62 -8.16
N SER A 174 -21.12 -5.90 -8.46
CA SER A 174 -21.98 -6.70 -9.34
C SER A 174 -23.42 -6.77 -8.82
N ALA A 175 -23.60 -7.03 -7.52
CA ALA A 175 -24.92 -7.07 -6.89
C ALA A 175 -25.62 -5.70 -6.89
N ALA A 176 -24.88 -4.63 -6.65
CA ALA A 176 -25.38 -3.26 -6.67
C ALA A 176 -25.79 -2.83 -8.10
N GLN A 177 -25.04 -3.24 -9.13
CA GLN A 177 -25.41 -3.02 -10.53
C GLN A 177 -26.65 -3.79 -10.95
N GLU A 178 -26.77 -5.07 -10.54
CA GLU A 178 -27.96 -5.87 -10.81
C GLU A 178 -29.19 -5.24 -10.14
N ALA A 179 -29.04 -4.79 -8.89
CA ALA A 179 -30.09 -4.04 -8.18
C ALA A 179 -30.45 -2.74 -8.91
N SER A 180 -29.46 -1.98 -9.41
CA SER A 180 -29.67 -0.74 -10.16
C SER A 180 -30.49 -0.98 -11.42
N ARG A 181 -30.11 -1.97 -12.25
CA ARG A 181 -30.81 -2.30 -13.51
C ARG A 181 -32.26 -2.71 -13.28
N ILE A 182 -32.53 -3.44 -12.21
CA ILE A 182 -33.91 -3.84 -11.86
C ILE A 182 -34.67 -2.63 -11.29
N ALA A 183 -33.99 -1.74 -10.55
CA ALA A 183 -34.54 -0.51 -10.00
C ALA A 183 -34.74 0.64 -11.02
N GLU A 184 -34.16 0.58 -12.22
CA GLU A 184 -34.26 1.61 -13.27
C GLU A 184 -35.71 2.04 -13.55
N ARG A 185 -36.68 1.14 -13.36
CA ARG A 185 -38.12 1.37 -13.58
C ARG A 185 -38.90 1.74 -12.31
N THR A 186 -38.23 2.13 -11.23
CA THR A 186 -38.82 2.29 -9.90
C THR A 186 -38.51 3.62 -9.23
N THR A 187 -38.82 3.72 -7.93
CA THR A 187 -38.62 4.90 -7.10
C THR A 187 -37.17 5.37 -7.08
N ASP A 188 -36.96 6.69 -7.02
CA ASP A 188 -35.64 7.30 -6.92
C ASP A 188 -34.86 6.87 -5.67
N GLN A 189 -35.57 6.47 -4.60
CA GLN A 189 -34.94 6.00 -3.36
C GLN A 189 -34.24 4.65 -3.52
N LEU A 190 -34.84 3.70 -4.24
CA LEU A 190 -34.22 2.39 -4.51
C LEU A 190 -33.03 2.53 -5.45
N ARG A 191 -33.14 3.38 -6.48
CA ARG A 191 -32.02 3.71 -7.38
C ARG A 191 -30.84 4.33 -6.63
N ARG A 192 -31.11 5.27 -5.71
CA ARG A 192 -30.06 5.84 -4.86
C ARG A 192 -29.38 4.81 -3.96
N ALA A 193 -30.12 3.88 -3.38
CA ALA A 193 -29.55 2.83 -2.54
C ALA A 193 -28.63 1.89 -3.35
N SER A 194 -29.04 1.48 -4.56
CA SER A 194 -28.19 0.68 -5.45
C SER A 194 -26.93 1.42 -5.88
N TRP A 195 -27.04 2.71 -6.22
CA TRP A 195 -25.89 3.52 -6.61
C TRP A 195 -24.92 3.74 -5.45
N SER A 196 -25.43 3.92 -4.23
CA SER A 196 -24.59 4.12 -3.05
C SER A 196 -23.66 2.92 -2.79
N TYR A 197 -24.16 1.68 -2.90
CA TYR A 197 -23.29 0.51 -2.77
C TYR A 197 -22.32 0.34 -3.94
N ALA A 198 -22.72 0.71 -5.15
CA ALA A 198 -21.81 0.69 -6.29
C ALA A 198 -20.65 1.69 -6.12
N VAL A 199 -20.94 2.91 -5.64
CA VAL A 199 -19.94 3.94 -5.34
C VAL A 199 -18.99 3.48 -4.23
N LEU A 200 -19.52 2.95 -3.13
CA LEU A 200 -18.71 2.45 -2.02
C LEU A 200 -17.83 1.27 -2.45
N ALA A 201 -18.36 0.32 -3.22
CA ALA A 201 -17.59 -0.80 -3.72
C ALA A 201 -16.51 -0.37 -4.72
N ALA A 202 -16.81 0.59 -5.61
CA ALA A 202 -15.83 1.19 -6.51
C ALA A 202 -14.69 1.88 -5.74
N GLN A 203 -15.00 2.64 -4.68
CA GLN A 203 -14.01 3.21 -3.77
C GLN A 203 -13.12 2.12 -3.15
N GLY A 204 -13.72 1.04 -2.64
CA GLY A 204 -12.98 -0.11 -2.08
C GLY A 204 -12.03 -0.79 -3.08
N LEU A 205 -12.39 -0.84 -4.37
CA LEU A 205 -11.50 -1.34 -5.43
C LEU A 205 -10.34 -0.39 -5.74
N LEU A 206 -10.57 0.91 -5.67
CA LEU A 206 -9.58 1.95 -5.98
C LEU A 206 -8.61 2.22 -4.84
N ASP A 207 -9.01 2.04 -3.58
CA ASP A 207 -8.18 2.22 -2.39
C ASP A 207 -6.80 1.53 -2.44
N PRO A 208 -6.68 0.27 -2.88
CA PRO A 208 -5.37 -0.39 -3.01
C PRO A 208 -4.56 0.07 -4.24
N CYS A 209 -5.17 0.72 -5.24
CA CYS A 209 -4.49 1.13 -6.47
C CYS A 209 -3.47 2.24 -6.24
N ASP A 210 -2.43 2.28 -7.07
CA ASP A 210 -1.44 3.36 -7.04
C ASP A 210 -2.11 4.72 -7.35
N PRO A 211 -2.03 5.72 -6.45
CA PRO A 211 -2.60 7.04 -6.72
C PRO A 211 -1.93 7.80 -7.87
N ALA A 212 -0.73 7.41 -8.30
CA ALA A 212 -0.03 8.01 -9.44
C ALA A 212 -0.39 7.36 -10.79
N ASP A 213 -1.06 6.20 -10.77
CA ASP A 213 -1.41 5.48 -12.00
C ASP A 213 -2.48 6.22 -12.80
N PRO A 214 -2.29 6.45 -14.13
CA PRO A 214 -3.25 7.17 -14.94
C PRO A 214 -4.67 6.59 -14.95
N GLU A 215 -4.82 5.26 -14.96
CA GLU A 215 -6.14 4.60 -14.92
C GLU A 215 -6.81 4.81 -13.56
N ALA A 216 -6.08 4.60 -12.46
CA ALA A 216 -6.59 4.87 -11.12
C ALA A 216 -6.94 6.35 -10.91
N VAL A 217 -6.15 7.29 -11.44
CA VAL A 217 -6.45 8.74 -11.41
C VAL A 217 -7.72 9.05 -12.17
N ALA A 218 -7.91 8.49 -13.37
CA ALA A 218 -9.12 8.69 -14.15
C ALA A 218 -10.37 8.13 -13.43
N ALA A 219 -10.26 6.93 -12.87
CA ALA A 219 -11.34 6.30 -12.10
C ALA A 219 -11.69 7.10 -10.83
N ARG A 220 -10.68 7.61 -10.10
CA ARG A 220 -10.91 8.49 -8.93
C ARG A 220 -11.59 9.80 -9.30
N LYS A 221 -11.25 10.41 -10.44
CA LYS A 221 -11.98 11.59 -10.93
C LYS A 221 -13.44 11.29 -11.23
N LEU A 222 -13.74 10.11 -11.80
CA LEU A 222 -15.13 9.67 -11.98
C LEU A 222 -15.82 9.41 -10.65
N LEU A 223 -15.12 8.83 -9.67
CA LEU A 223 -15.65 8.57 -8.34
C LEU A 223 -16.09 9.88 -7.67
N GLU A 224 -15.25 10.91 -7.68
CA GLU A 224 -15.58 12.20 -7.11
C GLU A 224 -16.78 12.84 -7.81
N ARG A 225 -16.85 12.80 -9.15
CA ARG A 225 -18.02 13.29 -9.90
C ARG A 225 -19.32 12.57 -9.55
N VAL A 226 -19.28 11.24 -9.39
CA VAL A 226 -20.46 10.45 -9.00
C VAL A 226 -20.85 10.72 -7.56
N ARG A 227 -19.89 10.87 -6.65
CA ARG A 227 -20.14 11.24 -5.24
C ARG A 227 -20.81 12.61 -5.14
N GLU A 228 -20.30 13.59 -5.86
CA GLU A 228 -20.91 14.91 -5.96
C GLU A 228 -22.36 14.80 -6.46
N ALA A 229 -22.62 14.04 -7.53
CA ALA A 229 -23.98 13.84 -8.04
C ALA A 229 -24.91 13.17 -7.01
N LEU A 230 -24.43 12.17 -6.28
CA LEU A 230 -25.23 11.47 -5.26
C LEU A 230 -25.59 12.39 -4.08
N VAL A 231 -24.63 13.21 -3.64
CA VAL A 231 -24.79 14.16 -2.54
C VAL A 231 -25.70 15.33 -2.95
N GLN A 232 -25.46 15.92 -4.11
CA GLN A 232 -26.16 17.12 -4.59
C GLN A 232 -27.61 16.85 -4.98
N GLY A 233 -27.97 15.58 -5.22
CA GLY A 233 -29.33 15.16 -5.48
C GLY A 233 -29.79 15.04 -6.95
N PRO A 234 -29.17 15.61 -8.00
CA PRO A 234 -29.65 15.33 -9.35
C PRO A 234 -29.57 13.81 -9.64
N PRO A 235 -30.43 13.28 -10.53
CA PRO A 235 -30.37 11.88 -10.91
C PRO A 235 -28.96 11.59 -11.44
N VAL A 236 -28.25 10.65 -10.81
CA VAL A 236 -26.97 10.18 -11.31
C VAL A 236 -27.22 9.59 -12.69
N ASP A 237 -26.46 10.07 -13.67
CA ASP A 237 -26.48 9.49 -15.00
C ASP A 237 -25.99 8.03 -14.91
N GLU A 238 -26.83 7.08 -15.32
CA GLU A 238 -26.51 5.65 -15.32
C GLU A 238 -25.26 5.38 -16.18
N GLN A 239 -25.03 6.17 -17.24
CA GLN A 239 -23.80 6.06 -18.03
C GLN A 239 -22.57 6.49 -17.23
N LEU A 240 -22.70 7.52 -16.39
CA LEU A 240 -21.62 7.99 -15.51
C LEU A 240 -21.28 6.92 -14.45
N LEU A 241 -22.28 6.29 -13.86
CA LEU A 241 -22.07 5.21 -12.89
C LEU A 241 -21.45 3.97 -13.54
N GLN A 242 -21.95 3.55 -14.72
CA GLN A 242 -21.35 2.44 -15.47
C GLN A 242 -19.91 2.76 -15.89
N GLY A 243 -19.62 4.01 -16.24
CA GLY A 243 -18.27 4.51 -16.48
C GLY A 243 -17.36 4.37 -15.26
N LEU A 244 -17.84 4.78 -14.07
CA LEU A 244 -17.11 4.62 -12.82
C LEU A 244 -16.81 3.14 -12.52
N VAL A 245 -17.81 2.27 -12.63
CA VAL A 245 -17.64 0.83 -12.35
C VAL A 245 -16.57 0.25 -13.25
N ARG A 246 -16.70 0.41 -14.58
CA ARG A 246 -15.74 -0.13 -15.54
C ARG A 246 -14.34 0.42 -15.32
N ALA A 247 -14.22 1.72 -15.05
CA ALA A 247 -12.92 2.33 -14.76
C ALA A 247 -12.29 1.79 -13.48
N SER A 248 -13.10 1.53 -12.44
CA SER A 248 -12.63 0.99 -11.17
C SER A 248 -12.20 -0.46 -11.27
N GLU A 249 -12.96 -1.29 -11.99
CA GLU A 249 -12.60 -2.69 -12.28
C GLU A 249 -11.33 -2.77 -13.14
N SER A 250 -11.22 -1.94 -14.19
CA SER A 250 -10.02 -1.87 -15.03
C SER A 250 -8.79 -1.47 -14.22
N ALA A 251 -8.88 -0.38 -13.44
CA ALA A 251 -7.77 0.09 -12.63
C ALA A 251 -7.34 -0.95 -11.58
N HIS A 252 -8.30 -1.65 -10.95
CA HIS A 252 -8.00 -2.71 -9.98
C HIS A 252 -7.33 -3.92 -10.64
N ALA A 253 -7.86 -4.39 -11.77
CA ALA A 253 -7.28 -5.51 -12.52
C ALA A 253 -5.87 -5.18 -13.02
N ARG A 254 -5.66 -3.96 -13.53
CA ARG A 254 -4.34 -3.48 -13.97
C ARG A 254 -3.35 -3.42 -12.81
N GLU A 255 -3.79 -2.96 -11.65
CA GLU A 255 -2.97 -2.96 -10.44
C GLU A 255 -2.59 -4.38 -10.01
N ALA A 256 -3.54 -5.31 -10.00
CA ALA A 256 -3.27 -6.70 -9.66
C ALA A 256 -2.22 -7.31 -10.60
N GLU A 257 -2.28 -7.00 -11.89
CA GLU A 257 -1.30 -7.47 -12.87
C GLU A 257 0.09 -6.86 -12.63
N ARG A 258 0.18 -5.55 -12.40
CA ARG A 258 1.46 -4.90 -12.04
C ARG A 258 2.10 -5.49 -10.80
N VAL A 259 1.31 -5.81 -9.78
CA VAL A 259 1.83 -6.45 -8.56
C VAL A 259 2.37 -7.85 -8.84
N ARG A 260 1.77 -8.61 -9.78
CA ARG A 260 2.31 -9.91 -10.24
C ARG A 260 3.59 -9.74 -11.05
N GLU A 261 3.67 -8.71 -11.91
CA GLU A 261 4.89 -8.37 -12.63
C GLU A 261 6.02 -8.02 -11.64
N HIS A 262 5.72 -7.24 -10.59
CA HIS A 262 6.66 -6.92 -9.52
C HIS A 262 7.15 -8.18 -8.79
N LEU A 263 6.27 -9.14 -8.47
CA LEU A 263 6.64 -10.41 -7.85
C LEU A 263 7.69 -11.16 -8.68
N ALA A 264 7.48 -11.24 -10.00
CA ALA A 264 8.41 -11.90 -10.92
C ALA A 264 9.74 -11.13 -11.02
N GLY A 265 9.69 -9.82 -11.25
CA GLY A 265 10.88 -8.98 -11.39
C GLY A 265 11.74 -8.94 -10.12
N THR A 266 11.13 -8.89 -8.94
CA THR A 266 11.87 -8.96 -7.67
C THR A 266 12.54 -10.30 -7.45
N ARG A 267 11.89 -11.41 -7.82
CA ARG A 267 12.49 -12.74 -7.73
C ARG A 267 13.75 -12.83 -8.60
N ASP A 268 13.71 -12.25 -9.79
CA ASP A 268 14.85 -12.26 -10.71
C ASP A 268 15.98 -11.37 -10.17
N ALA A 269 15.68 -10.18 -9.62
CA ALA A 269 16.67 -9.33 -8.95
C ALA A 269 17.34 -10.04 -7.74
N ILE A 270 16.57 -10.76 -6.93
CA ILE A 270 17.10 -11.58 -5.82
C ILE A 270 18.05 -12.65 -6.35
N ARG A 271 17.67 -13.35 -7.43
CA ARG A 271 18.52 -14.37 -8.05
C ARG A 271 19.81 -13.79 -8.59
N GLU A 272 19.76 -12.64 -9.25
CA GLU A 272 20.95 -11.95 -9.74
C GLU A 272 21.91 -11.59 -8.60
N ALA A 273 21.39 -11.01 -7.51
CA ALA A 273 22.19 -10.71 -6.32
C ALA A 273 22.79 -11.98 -5.69
N ALA A 274 22.00 -13.07 -5.59
CA ALA A 274 22.46 -14.34 -5.05
C ALA A 274 23.55 -14.99 -5.93
N ASN A 275 23.44 -14.91 -7.25
CA ASN A 275 24.44 -15.43 -8.20
C ASN A 275 25.80 -14.71 -8.07
N LEU A 276 25.80 -13.45 -7.61
CA LEU A 276 27.02 -12.70 -7.27
C LEU A 276 27.58 -13.08 -5.88
N GLY A 277 26.88 -13.94 -5.14
CA GLY A 277 27.21 -14.34 -3.78
C GLY A 277 26.85 -13.29 -2.73
N ALA A 278 25.93 -12.37 -3.04
CA ALA A 278 25.41 -11.42 -2.07
C ALA A 278 24.48 -12.10 -1.05
N SER A 279 24.40 -11.54 0.16
CA SER A 279 23.44 -12.02 1.17
C SER A 279 22.04 -11.49 0.84
N VAL A 280 21.13 -12.39 0.46
CA VAL A 280 19.78 -12.03 0.00
C VAL A 280 18.67 -12.27 1.03
N ALA A 281 19.00 -12.71 2.25
CA ALA A 281 18.01 -13.13 3.25
C ALA A 281 16.93 -12.07 3.54
N LEU A 282 17.30 -10.81 3.68
CA LEU A 282 16.34 -9.71 3.92
C LEU A 282 15.42 -9.46 2.73
N ALA A 283 15.93 -9.64 1.50
CA ALA A 283 15.14 -9.51 0.28
C ALA A 283 14.16 -10.67 0.13
N GLU A 284 14.59 -11.90 0.41
CA GLU A 284 13.75 -13.10 0.39
C GLU A 284 12.63 -13.04 1.44
N ASP A 285 12.93 -12.60 2.67
CA ASP A 285 11.93 -12.42 3.72
C ASP A 285 10.85 -11.41 3.31
N ALA A 286 11.24 -10.26 2.75
CA ALA A 286 10.31 -9.25 2.25
C ALA A 286 9.48 -9.76 1.06
N TRP A 287 10.10 -10.51 0.15
CA TRP A 287 9.44 -11.12 -0.99
C TRP A 287 8.38 -12.15 -0.56
N ASN A 288 8.71 -13.02 0.40
CA ASN A 288 7.77 -13.98 0.98
C ASN A 288 6.58 -13.29 1.66
N ARG A 289 6.82 -12.22 2.44
CA ARG A 289 5.74 -11.40 3.03
C ARG A 289 4.85 -10.78 1.94
N GLY A 290 5.46 -10.31 0.84
CA GLY A 290 4.73 -9.77 -0.31
C GLY A 290 3.84 -10.80 -0.99
N ALA A 291 4.34 -12.03 -1.17
CA ALA A 291 3.57 -13.15 -1.73
C ALA A 291 2.36 -13.49 -0.84
N ASP A 292 2.55 -13.58 0.47
CA ASP A 292 1.46 -13.80 1.43
C ASP A 292 0.38 -12.70 1.37
N PHE A 293 0.78 -11.44 1.17
CA PHE A 293 -0.17 -10.35 0.99
C PHE A 293 -0.93 -10.46 -0.33
N LEU A 294 -0.25 -10.86 -1.41
CA LEU A 294 -0.86 -11.05 -2.72
C LEU A 294 -1.90 -12.18 -2.69
N ASP A 295 -1.57 -13.31 -2.06
CA ASP A 295 -2.49 -14.45 -1.88
C ASP A 295 -3.74 -14.07 -1.08
N ARG A 296 -3.62 -13.08 -0.20
CA ARG A 296 -4.74 -12.52 0.59
C ARG A 296 -5.44 -11.34 -0.11
N GLY A 297 -5.12 -11.05 -1.37
CA GLY A 297 -5.70 -9.96 -2.15
C GLY A 297 -5.32 -8.55 -1.65
N ARG A 298 -4.27 -8.40 -0.85
CA ARG A 298 -3.83 -7.11 -0.28
C ARG A 298 -2.80 -6.44 -1.19
N LEU A 299 -3.26 -5.99 -2.37
CA LEU A 299 -2.39 -5.50 -3.45
C LEU A 299 -1.41 -4.39 -3.00
N ARG A 300 -1.89 -3.39 -2.26
CA ARG A 300 -1.03 -2.30 -1.75
C ARG A 300 0.12 -2.80 -0.87
N ALA A 301 -0.19 -3.67 0.09
CA ALA A 301 0.81 -4.22 1.01
C ALA A 301 1.79 -5.15 0.29
N ALA A 302 1.31 -5.92 -0.69
CA ALA A 302 2.15 -6.74 -1.56
C ALA A 302 3.12 -5.86 -2.36
N ARG A 303 2.63 -4.79 -3.00
CA ARG A 303 3.45 -3.83 -3.76
C ARG A 303 4.54 -3.21 -2.89
N GLU A 304 4.20 -2.71 -1.71
CA GLU A 304 5.15 -2.11 -0.77
C GLU A 304 6.22 -3.13 -0.34
N SER A 305 5.84 -4.39 -0.10
CA SER A 305 6.77 -5.46 0.27
C SER A 305 7.70 -5.87 -0.88
N PHE A 306 7.19 -5.93 -2.12
CA PHE A 306 8.06 -6.18 -3.29
C PHE A 306 9.01 -5.01 -3.56
N GLN A 307 8.59 -3.76 -3.37
CA GLN A 307 9.51 -2.63 -3.46
C GLN A 307 10.63 -2.73 -2.41
N GLU A 308 10.31 -3.08 -1.16
CA GLU A 308 11.29 -3.34 -0.11
C GLU A 308 12.25 -4.49 -0.51
N ALA A 309 11.71 -5.61 -1.00
CA ALA A 309 12.52 -6.74 -1.45
C ALA A 309 13.48 -6.38 -2.59
N SER A 310 13.00 -5.61 -3.57
CA SER A 310 13.81 -5.13 -4.70
C SER A 310 14.96 -4.25 -4.23
N GLN A 311 14.68 -3.33 -3.30
CA GLN A 311 15.69 -2.43 -2.74
C GLN A 311 16.75 -3.22 -1.95
N ASN A 312 16.31 -4.15 -1.09
CA ASN A 312 17.22 -4.99 -0.32
C ASN A 312 18.11 -5.85 -1.22
N ALA A 313 17.58 -6.38 -2.33
CA ALA A 313 18.36 -7.15 -3.29
C ALA A 313 19.43 -6.30 -3.99
N GLU A 314 19.06 -5.09 -4.44
CA GLU A 314 20.00 -4.17 -5.08
C GLU A 314 21.07 -3.68 -4.11
N ASP A 315 20.70 -3.32 -2.87
CA ASP A 315 21.65 -2.89 -1.85
C ASP A 315 22.65 -4.01 -1.51
N ALA A 316 22.18 -5.26 -1.37
CA ALA A 316 23.02 -6.42 -1.17
C ALA A 316 23.96 -6.65 -2.37
N ARG A 317 23.45 -6.48 -3.60
CA ARG A 317 24.24 -6.59 -4.82
C ARG A 317 25.37 -5.57 -4.87
N LEU A 318 25.05 -4.30 -4.64
CA LEU A 318 26.02 -3.19 -4.66
C LEU A 318 27.06 -3.34 -3.55
N LEU A 319 26.65 -3.76 -2.35
CA LEU A 319 27.59 -4.06 -1.27
C LEU A 319 28.56 -5.17 -1.69
N ARG A 320 28.05 -6.26 -2.27
CA ARG A 320 28.87 -7.39 -2.70
C ARG A 320 29.87 -7.01 -3.79
N ILE A 321 29.46 -6.16 -4.74
CA ILE A 321 30.36 -5.63 -5.77
C ILE A 321 31.53 -4.88 -5.12
N ARG A 322 31.24 -3.97 -4.18
CA ARG A 322 32.28 -3.22 -3.46
C ARG A 322 33.23 -4.14 -2.69
N GLU A 323 32.70 -5.14 -1.98
CA GLU A 323 33.53 -6.12 -1.26
C GLU A 323 34.48 -6.87 -2.20
N VAL A 324 34.01 -7.24 -3.40
CA VAL A 324 34.85 -7.90 -4.41
C VAL A 324 35.95 -6.97 -4.90
N GLU A 325 35.62 -5.72 -5.20
CA GLU A 325 36.59 -4.71 -5.63
C GLU A 325 37.64 -4.43 -4.54
N ASP A 326 37.21 -4.23 -3.29
CA ASP A 326 38.10 -4.00 -2.15
C ASP A 326 39.02 -5.21 -1.86
N SER A 327 38.55 -6.44 -2.15
CA SER A 327 39.35 -7.64 -1.93
C SER A 327 40.55 -7.79 -2.87
N VAL A 328 40.59 -7.06 -4.00
CA VAL A 328 41.70 -7.09 -4.96
C VAL A 328 43.01 -6.73 -4.27
N ASP A 329 43.05 -5.61 -3.54
CA ASP A 329 44.26 -5.13 -2.89
C ASP A 329 44.69 -6.04 -1.74
N SER A 330 43.72 -6.55 -0.97
CA SER A 330 43.99 -7.50 0.11
C SER A 330 44.62 -8.80 -0.42
N VAL A 331 44.10 -9.35 -1.52
CA VAL A 331 44.65 -10.57 -2.14
C VAL A 331 46.05 -10.29 -2.73
N SER A 332 46.26 -9.12 -3.33
CA SER A 332 47.59 -8.70 -3.79
C SER A 332 48.60 -8.71 -2.63
N GLY A 333 48.23 -8.19 -1.45
CA GLY A 333 49.06 -8.25 -0.25
C GLY A 333 49.40 -9.67 0.21
N HIS A 334 48.43 -10.60 0.17
CA HIS A 334 48.69 -12.01 0.50
C HIS A 334 49.66 -12.68 -0.48
N ILE A 335 49.55 -12.37 -1.78
CA ILE A 335 50.47 -12.87 -2.80
C ILE A 335 51.89 -12.33 -2.56
N GLU A 336 52.04 -11.05 -2.25
CA GLU A 336 53.34 -10.44 -1.93
C GLU A 336 53.97 -11.06 -0.68
N LEU A 337 53.20 -11.27 0.37
CA LEU A 337 53.67 -11.96 1.58
C LEU A 337 54.12 -13.40 1.30
N ALA A 338 53.35 -14.14 0.50
CA ALA A 338 53.72 -15.49 0.07
C ALA A 338 55.03 -15.48 -0.73
N ARG A 339 55.21 -14.50 -1.62
CA ARG A 339 56.44 -14.32 -2.40
C ARG A 339 57.64 -14.03 -1.49
N ASN A 340 57.46 -13.15 -0.49
CA ASN A 340 58.52 -12.76 0.44
C ASN A 340 59.05 -13.92 1.30
N VAL A 341 58.21 -14.91 1.61
CA VAL A 341 58.63 -16.13 2.31
C VAL A 341 59.17 -17.22 1.38
N GLY A 342 59.26 -16.93 0.07
CA GLY A 342 59.76 -17.87 -0.94
C GLY A 342 58.77 -18.98 -1.32
N ALA A 343 57.46 -18.73 -1.18
CA ALA A 343 56.44 -19.63 -1.71
C ALA A 343 56.27 -19.46 -3.23
N GLU A 344 55.76 -20.49 -3.89
CA GLU A 344 55.41 -20.44 -5.32
C GLU A 344 54.09 -19.67 -5.52
N THR A 345 54.13 -18.54 -6.23
CA THR A 345 52.99 -17.61 -6.35
C THR A 345 52.42 -17.47 -7.76
N LEU A 346 53.03 -18.06 -8.79
CA LEU A 346 52.67 -17.85 -10.20
C LEU A 346 51.19 -18.12 -10.51
N GLU A 347 50.64 -19.21 -9.98
CA GLU A 347 49.23 -19.56 -10.19
C GLU A 347 48.28 -18.56 -9.51
N ALA A 348 48.61 -18.12 -8.29
CA ALA A 348 47.84 -17.11 -7.57
C ALA A 348 47.88 -15.74 -8.27
N GLU A 349 49.04 -15.36 -8.81
CA GLU A 349 49.21 -14.14 -9.61
C GLU A 349 48.39 -14.18 -10.91
N GLY A 350 48.37 -15.33 -11.59
CA GLY A 350 47.56 -15.54 -12.78
C GLY A 350 46.06 -15.39 -12.49
N LEU A 351 45.57 -16.00 -11.41
CA LEU A 351 44.17 -15.86 -10.97
C LEU A 351 43.83 -14.42 -10.56
N HIS A 352 44.73 -13.72 -9.86
CA HIS A 352 44.55 -12.33 -9.48
C HIS A 352 44.51 -11.39 -10.70
N ALA A 353 45.33 -11.65 -11.73
CA ALA A 353 45.26 -10.92 -12.99
C ALA A 353 43.93 -11.19 -13.73
N ALA A 354 43.49 -12.45 -13.80
CA ALA A 354 42.20 -12.81 -14.39
C ALA A 354 41.02 -12.18 -13.65
N ALA A 355 41.08 -12.10 -12.31
CA ALA A 355 40.05 -11.42 -11.52
C ALA A 355 39.95 -9.93 -11.85
N ARG A 356 41.08 -9.23 -11.97
CA ARG A 356 41.09 -7.81 -12.36
C ARG A 356 40.50 -7.60 -13.76
N ALA A 357 40.78 -8.51 -14.70
CA ALA A 357 40.16 -8.49 -16.02
C ALA A 357 38.65 -8.73 -15.95
N ALA A 358 38.17 -9.66 -15.12
CA ALA A 358 36.75 -9.92 -14.91
C ALA A 358 36.03 -8.72 -14.28
N ILE A 359 36.64 -8.02 -13.31
CA ILE A 359 36.11 -6.77 -12.74
C ILE A 359 35.98 -5.70 -13.84
N ALA A 360 37.02 -5.53 -14.67
CA ALA A 360 36.97 -4.57 -15.77
C ALA A 360 35.88 -4.90 -16.81
N ALA A 361 35.47 -6.17 -16.91
CA ALA A 361 34.36 -6.63 -17.76
C ALA A 361 32.98 -6.56 -17.05
N GLY A 362 32.91 -6.20 -15.76
CA GLY A 362 31.67 -6.18 -14.97
C GLY A 362 31.24 -7.54 -14.43
N GLU A 363 32.07 -8.58 -14.57
CA GLU A 363 31.77 -9.96 -14.16
C GLU A 363 32.14 -10.19 -12.67
N HIS A 364 31.54 -9.42 -11.76
CA HIS A 364 31.93 -9.39 -10.35
C HIS A 364 31.76 -10.73 -9.61
N GLY A 365 30.81 -11.58 -10.03
CA GLY A 365 30.66 -12.93 -9.46
C GLY A 365 31.86 -13.82 -9.75
N GLN A 366 32.28 -13.87 -11.02
CA GLN A 366 33.46 -14.61 -11.45
C GLN A 366 34.74 -14.03 -10.84
N ALA A 367 34.85 -12.70 -10.77
CA ALA A 367 35.97 -12.04 -10.11
C ALA A 367 36.10 -12.45 -8.64
N GLY A 368 35.01 -12.46 -7.89
CA GLY A 368 35.00 -12.87 -6.48
C GLY A 368 35.48 -14.31 -6.29
N ASP A 369 35.07 -15.24 -7.16
CA ASP A 369 35.52 -16.63 -7.11
C ASP A 369 37.00 -16.80 -7.43
N LEU A 370 37.51 -16.05 -8.42
CA LEU A 370 38.93 -16.03 -8.78
C LEU A 370 39.78 -15.48 -7.64
N LEU A 371 39.35 -14.38 -6.99
CA LEU A 371 40.05 -13.78 -5.85
C LEU A 371 40.11 -14.74 -4.66
N ARG A 372 39.00 -15.40 -4.29
CA ARG A 372 39.00 -16.42 -3.21
C ARG A 372 39.91 -17.61 -3.52
N ARG A 373 40.10 -17.96 -4.80
CA ARG A 373 41.02 -19.05 -5.18
C ARG A 373 42.47 -18.58 -5.10
N ALA A 374 42.77 -17.38 -5.61
CA ALA A 374 44.09 -16.76 -5.54
C ALA A 374 44.56 -16.60 -4.09
N GLU A 375 43.69 -16.07 -3.21
CA GLU A 375 43.96 -15.90 -1.78
C GLU A 375 44.32 -17.24 -1.11
N ARG A 376 43.48 -18.27 -1.33
CA ARG A 376 43.71 -19.60 -0.75
C ARG A 376 45.03 -20.22 -1.20
N LEU A 377 45.40 -20.06 -2.48
CA LEU A 377 46.68 -20.56 -2.98
C LEU A 377 47.85 -19.81 -2.37
N ALA A 378 47.77 -18.47 -2.29
CA ALA A 378 48.81 -17.64 -1.67
C ALA A 378 49.02 -18.00 -0.19
N MET A 379 47.94 -18.06 0.61
CA MET A 379 48.01 -18.41 2.04
C MET A 379 48.54 -19.83 2.26
N LYS A 380 48.08 -20.81 1.46
CA LYS A 380 48.53 -22.21 1.57
C LYS A 380 50.00 -22.36 1.19
N GLY A 381 50.46 -21.64 0.16
CA GLY A 381 51.87 -21.61 -0.24
C GLY A 381 52.74 -21.01 0.87
N GLN A 382 52.31 -19.86 1.41
CA GLN A 382 52.97 -19.20 2.53
C GLN A 382 53.10 -20.13 3.74
N GLN A 383 52.01 -20.76 4.17
CA GLN A 383 51.99 -21.62 5.34
C GLN A 383 52.95 -22.82 5.18
N ARG A 384 52.92 -23.50 4.03
CA ARG A 384 53.83 -24.62 3.75
C ARG A 384 55.30 -24.21 3.82
N GLN A 385 55.61 -23.00 3.37
CA GLN A 385 56.99 -22.55 3.34
C GLN A 385 57.50 -22.10 4.71
N ILE A 386 56.62 -21.50 5.52
CA ILE A 386 56.88 -21.24 6.94
C ILE A 386 57.13 -22.56 7.69
N GLU A 387 56.28 -23.57 7.50
CA GLU A 387 56.44 -24.89 8.14
C GLU A 387 57.78 -25.54 7.78
N ARG A 388 58.17 -25.50 6.50
CA ARG A 388 59.49 -25.99 6.05
C ARG A 388 60.65 -25.22 6.67
N ALA A 389 60.54 -23.90 6.75
CA ALA A 389 61.56 -23.06 7.39
C ALA A 389 61.72 -23.38 8.89
N ILE A 390 60.61 -23.66 9.59
CA ILE A 390 60.61 -24.09 10.99
C ILE A 390 61.31 -25.46 11.13
N GLN A 391 60.97 -26.43 10.29
CA GLN A 391 61.59 -27.77 10.31
C GLN A 391 63.09 -27.71 10.04
N LEU A 392 63.52 -26.91 9.05
CA LEU A 392 64.93 -26.71 8.75
C LEU A 392 65.68 -26.07 9.93
N ARG A 393 65.10 -25.07 10.58
CA ARG A 393 65.69 -24.47 11.79
C ARG A 393 65.78 -25.48 12.93
N ALA A 394 64.72 -26.27 13.17
CA ALA A 394 64.74 -27.30 14.21
C ALA A 394 65.87 -28.31 13.97
N ALA A 395 66.02 -28.80 12.75
CA ALA A 395 67.11 -29.72 12.38
C ALA A 395 68.50 -29.08 12.51
N GLN A 396 68.65 -27.79 12.17
CA GLN A 396 69.90 -27.05 12.36
C GLN A 396 70.25 -26.90 13.84
N VAL A 397 69.27 -26.60 14.70
CA VAL A 397 69.46 -26.50 16.15
C VAL A 397 69.82 -27.85 16.74
N GLU A 398 69.12 -28.92 16.35
CA GLU A 398 69.42 -30.28 16.81
C GLU A 398 70.85 -30.70 16.42
N LYS A 399 71.27 -30.42 15.18
CA LYS A 399 72.64 -30.67 14.72
C LYS A 399 73.67 -29.85 15.50
N ALA A 400 73.40 -28.56 15.76
CA ALA A 400 74.28 -27.72 16.57
C ALA A 400 74.40 -28.23 18.00
N GLN A 401 73.29 -28.66 18.61
CA GLN A 401 73.28 -29.25 19.94
C GLN A 401 74.06 -30.56 20.00
N ALA A 402 73.93 -31.42 18.97
CA ALA A 402 74.70 -32.66 18.87
C ALA A 402 76.22 -32.40 18.79
N ILE A 403 76.64 -31.37 18.04
CA ILE A 403 78.05 -30.96 17.97
C ILE A 403 78.53 -30.45 19.34
N LEU A 404 77.76 -29.59 20.00
CA LEU A 404 78.11 -29.08 21.34
C LEU A 404 78.26 -30.23 22.35
N ASN A 405 77.31 -31.16 22.38
CA ASN A 405 77.35 -32.32 23.28
C ASN A 405 78.55 -33.24 22.98
N ALA A 406 78.99 -33.34 21.71
CA ALA A 406 80.16 -34.13 21.34
C ALA A 406 81.48 -33.44 21.71
N CYS A 407 81.55 -32.11 21.64
CA CYS A 407 82.71 -31.32 22.03
C CYS A 407 82.84 -31.14 23.55
N GLU A 408 81.73 -31.15 24.29
CA GLU A 408 81.70 -30.97 25.75
C GLU A 408 82.65 -31.92 26.53
N PRO A 409 82.71 -33.24 26.27
CA PRO A 409 83.66 -34.11 26.95
C PRO A 409 85.12 -33.81 26.59
N VAL A 410 85.41 -33.41 25.36
CA VAL A 410 86.78 -33.05 24.92
C VAL A 410 87.25 -31.77 25.60
N LEU A 411 86.35 -30.80 25.76
CA LEU A 411 86.63 -29.57 26.51
C LEU A 411 86.87 -29.87 28.00
N LYS A 412 86.06 -30.72 28.63
CA LYS A 412 86.27 -31.16 30.02
C LYS A 412 87.59 -31.92 30.20
N GLU A 413 87.99 -32.72 29.22
CA GLU A 413 89.28 -33.40 29.22
C GLU A 413 90.44 -32.41 29.08
N ALA A 414 90.36 -31.44 28.16
CA ALA A 414 91.38 -30.39 28.02
C ALA A 414 91.52 -29.51 29.28
N GLU A 415 90.40 -29.15 29.93
CA GLU A 415 90.40 -28.45 31.23
C GLU A 415 91.08 -29.29 32.33
N SER A 416 90.92 -30.62 32.30
CA SER A 416 91.59 -31.52 33.27
C SER A 416 93.12 -31.58 33.11
N TYR A 417 93.64 -31.12 31.97
CA TYR A 417 95.06 -31.05 31.65
C TYR A 417 95.64 -29.62 31.73
N ASP A 418 94.90 -28.63 32.27
CA ASP A 418 95.30 -27.20 32.32
C ASP A 418 95.63 -26.60 30.94
N LEU A 419 95.01 -27.10 29.87
CA LEU A 419 95.27 -26.66 28.49
C LEU A 419 94.29 -25.57 27.99
N SER A 420 93.58 -24.89 28.89
CA SER A 420 92.55 -23.88 28.57
C SER A 420 93.11 -22.53 28.14
#